data_AF-A0A497CY51-F1
#
_entry.id   AF-A0A497CY51-F1
#
_cell.length_a   1.000
_cell.length_b   1.000
_cell.length_c   1.000
_cell.angle_alpha   90.00
_cell.angle_beta   90.00
_cell.angle_gamma   90.00
#
_symmetry.space_group_name_H-M   'P 1'
#
loop_
_entity.id
_entity.type
_entity.pdbx_description
1 polymer ?
#
loop_
_entity_poly.entity_id
_entity_poly.type
_entity_poly.pdbx_seq_one_letter_code
_entity_poly.pdbx_strand_id
1 'polypeptide(L)'
;MKKFTLTLFAAFAFFSLFAQMDRELVLVEMGTGTGCPYCPAAATGLDDLYANGDPVAGVEYHSYNAGDPFNTPEAAQRNSYYSITGYPTTWFDGSYSKHIGGGASGSLYTTFKPKVDARMNVQTAFKIEIFGTNIGDNYTITVRMKKVSAYSGTNLKLRFALTESEIPYSWQTLTKIDHTERLMVPGANGTPITFSMVGAEIEEELLFTFNNSWDEEHCEVIAWIQDDGNKEVMHCDGVMLLDLEGPEPTFLADFHADNTDLCEPGLVHFFEDCIGDPNSFKWTFEGGNCQNPYDPNPSVYYPTEGSFDVTLIISDGVEKDTAIKAKYITDHGYPEVTFSAVEPLCNEDWDPYTLTTGEPEGGEYTGDYVSDGMYFHPTESGVGDFSVTYSYTDEFGCGASDGQTVTVVNCVGVGENAENTTLNIYPNPSKGIFNLDISSEKLNNADLKVIDALGKVVYEQQGINIQGSYKSSIDLSNNPQGIYFVIVSGDDYRSVKKVFLQK
;
A
#
# COMPACT_ATOMS: atom_id res chain seq x y z
N MET A 1 40.47 -52.81 -31.24
CA MET A 1 40.97 -51.42 -31.12
C MET A 1 39.93 -50.59 -30.38
N LYS A 2 40.06 -50.49 -29.05
CA LYS A 2 39.23 -49.60 -28.21
C LYS A 2 39.90 -48.23 -28.22
N LYS A 3 39.21 -47.19 -28.73
CA LYS A 3 39.72 -45.82 -28.71
C LYS A 3 39.44 -45.22 -27.33
N PHE A 4 40.52 -44.90 -26.61
CA PHE A 4 40.50 -44.09 -25.40
C PHE A 4 40.23 -42.64 -25.79
N THR A 5 39.15 -42.05 -25.27
CA THR A 5 38.91 -40.62 -25.35
C THR A 5 39.43 -40.03 -24.04
N LEU A 6 40.51 -39.26 -24.13
CA LEU A 6 41.13 -38.54 -23.01
C LEU A 6 40.34 -37.24 -22.80
N THR A 7 39.52 -37.19 -21.74
CA THR A 7 38.83 -35.96 -21.35
C THR A 7 39.83 -35.05 -20.64
N LEU A 8 40.22 -33.97 -21.32
CA LEU A 8 41.08 -32.93 -20.76
C LEU A 8 40.23 -32.07 -19.81
N PHE A 9 40.44 -32.20 -18.50
CA PHE A 9 39.94 -31.24 -17.51
C PHE A 9 40.70 -29.93 -17.69
N ALA A 10 40.11 -28.94 -18.36
CA ALA A 10 40.57 -27.58 -18.29
C ALA A 10 40.14 -27.01 -16.93
N ALA A 11 41.05 -27.02 -15.97
CA ALA A 11 40.91 -26.22 -14.76
C ALA A 11 40.96 -24.75 -15.18
N PHE A 12 39.79 -24.11 -15.30
CA PHE A 12 39.70 -22.65 -15.30
C PHE A 12 40.06 -22.19 -13.89
N ALA A 13 41.35 -21.94 -13.67
CA ALA A 13 41.76 -21.05 -12.60
C ALA A 13 41.14 -19.68 -12.92
N PHE A 14 40.09 -19.30 -12.20
CA PHE A 14 39.66 -17.90 -12.10
C PHE A 14 40.84 -17.14 -11.48
N PHE A 15 41.75 -16.65 -12.31
CA PHE A 15 42.55 -15.50 -11.95
C PHE A 15 41.57 -14.33 -11.93
N SER A 16 41.13 -13.92 -10.74
CA SER A 16 40.56 -12.59 -10.57
C SER A 16 41.67 -11.59 -10.92
N LEU A 17 41.73 -11.20 -12.19
CA LEU A 17 42.46 -10.01 -12.59
C LEU A 17 41.80 -8.86 -11.82
N PHE A 18 42.55 -8.26 -10.89
CA PHE A 18 42.15 -7.05 -10.16
C PHE A 18 41.96 -5.92 -11.19
N ALA A 19 40.76 -5.83 -11.76
CA ALA A 19 40.44 -4.82 -12.75
C ALA A 19 40.34 -3.46 -12.05
N GLN A 20 41.00 -2.45 -12.63
CA GLN A 20 40.72 -1.06 -12.31
C GLN A 20 39.24 -0.77 -12.65
N MET A 21 38.64 0.19 -11.96
CA MET A 21 37.26 0.60 -12.23
C MET A 21 37.24 1.86 -13.09
N ASP A 22 36.12 2.07 -13.78
CA ASP A 22 35.89 3.31 -14.52
C ASP A 22 35.76 4.48 -13.54
N ARG A 23 36.16 5.67 -14.00
CA ARG A 23 36.05 6.90 -13.22
C ARG A 23 34.61 7.42 -13.30
N GLU A 24 34.12 7.97 -12.21
CA GLU A 24 32.76 8.52 -12.12
C GLU A 24 32.74 10.04 -12.27
N LEU A 25 33.68 10.75 -11.63
CA LEU A 25 33.81 12.21 -11.72
C LEU A 25 35.26 12.65 -11.96
N VAL A 26 35.43 13.83 -12.55
CA VAL A 26 36.72 14.54 -12.66
C VAL A 26 36.71 15.73 -11.71
N LEU A 27 37.69 15.81 -10.82
CA LEU A 27 37.86 16.98 -9.96
C LEU A 27 38.42 18.14 -10.78
N VAL A 28 37.71 19.27 -10.80
CA VAL A 28 38.11 20.51 -11.48
C VAL A 28 38.41 21.57 -10.43
N GLU A 29 39.70 21.76 -10.15
CA GLU A 29 40.18 22.74 -9.16
C GLU A 29 40.67 24.00 -9.86
N MET A 30 40.12 25.16 -9.51
CA MET A 30 40.51 26.43 -10.11
C MET A 30 41.04 27.44 -9.08
N GLY A 31 42.25 27.95 -9.30
CA GLY A 31 42.70 29.17 -8.65
C GLY A 31 42.09 30.39 -9.34
N THR A 32 41.33 31.20 -8.60
CA THR A 32 40.56 32.34 -9.13
C THR A 32 40.53 33.53 -8.17
N GLY A 33 39.76 34.56 -8.51
CA GLY A 33 39.31 35.57 -7.57
C GLY A 33 38.44 36.66 -8.19
N THR A 34 37.63 37.32 -7.37
CA THR A 34 36.67 38.35 -7.78
C THR A 34 37.33 39.56 -8.45
N GLY A 35 38.58 39.86 -8.07
CA GLY A 35 39.40 40.93 -8.64
C GLY A 35 40.11 40.60 -9.95
N CYS A 36 40.04 39.35 -10.43
CA CYS A 36 40.79 38.87 -11.58
C CYS A 36 40.03 39.13 -12.91
N PRO A 37 40.54 39.97 -13.82
CA PRO A 37 39.83 40.33 -15.05
C PRO A 37 39.80 39.22 -16.11
N TYR A 38 40.54 38.13 -15.92
CA TYR A 38 40.60 37.00 -16.87
C TYR A 38 39.88 35.75 -16.33
N CYS A 39 39.44 35.79 -15.07
CA CYS A 39 38.80 34.67 -14.41
C CYS A 39 37.34 34.42 -14.84
N PRO A 40 36.54 35.42 -15.28
CA PRO A 40 35.14 35.18 -15.65
C PRO A 40 34.93 34.07 -16.67
N ALA A 41 35.71 34.04 -17.75
CA ALA A 41 35.51 33.01 -18.77
C ALA A 41 35.84 31.58 -18.30
N ALA A 42 36.73 31.45 -17.32
CA ALA A 42 37.08 30.15 -16.74
C ALA A 42 36.01 29.68 -15.76
N ALA A 43 35.48 30.58 -14.91
CA ALA A 43 34.33 30.29 -14.04
C ALA A 43 33.12 29.84 -14.86
N THR A 44 32.72 30.62 -15.87
CA THR A 44 31.64 30.23 -16.79
C THR A 44 31.93 28.91 -17.53
N GLY A 45 33.21 28.59 -17.78
CA GLY A 45 33.58 27.31 -18.36
C GLY A 45 33.34 26.11 -17.45
N LEU A 46 33.46 26.29 -16.13
CA LEU A 46 33.11 25.28 -15.12
C LEU A 46 31.59 25.19 -14.95
N ASP A 47 30.90 26.33 -14.85
CA ASP A 47 29.43 26.38 -14.78
C ASP A 47 28.80 25.65 -15.97
N ASP A 48 29.33 25.86 -17.18
CA ASP A 48 28.85 25.20 -18.39
C ASP A 48 29.10 23.68 -18.36
N LEU A 49 30.14 23.18 -17.68
CA LEU A 49 30.32 21.73 -17.50
C LEU A 49 29.17 21.15 -16.68
N TYR A 50 28.85 21.76 -15.55
CA TYR A 50 27.69 21.37 -14.74
C TYR A 50 26.37 21.50 -15.51
N ALA A 51 26.15 22.63 -16.20
CA ALA A 51 24.93 22.88 -16.95
C ALA A 51 24.71 21.89 -18.11
N ASN A 52 25.78 21.30 -18.67
CA ASN A 52 25.70 20.26 -19.69
C ASN A 52 25.66 18.84 -19.12
N GLY A 53 25.65 18.67 -17.79
CA GLY A 53 25.65 17.36 -17.13
C GLY A 53 26.96 16.60 -17.29
N ASP A 54 28.08 17.31 -17.47
CA ASP A 54 29.40 16.69 -17.54
C ASP A 54 29.82 16.17 -16.14
N PRO A 55 30.51 15.02 -16.07
CA PRO A 55 30.83 14.35 -14.80
C PRO A 55 32.01 15.05 -14.10
N VAL A 56 31.73 16.16 -13.43
CA VAL A 56 32.74 16.99 -12.75
C VAL A 56 32.34 17.31 -11.32
N ALA A 57 33.36 17.47 -10.47
CA ALA A 57 33.24 18.07 -9.15
C ALA A 57 34.13 19.32 -9.11
N GLY A 58 33.54 20.51 -9.02
CA GLY A 58 34.19 21.80 -9.18
C GLY A 58 34.53 22.45 -7.85
N VAL A 59 35.75 22.98 -7.73
CA VAL A 59 36.17 23.77 -6.56
C VAL A 59 36.93 25.02 -7.00
N GLU A 60 36.38 26.20 -6.69
CA GLU A 60 36.99 27.49 -6.94
C GLU A 60 37.69 28.04 -5.69
N TYR A 61 39.02 28.14 -5.77
CA TYR A 61 39.87 28.67 -4.71
C TYR A 61 40.18 30.14 -4.94
N HIS A 62 39.43 31.00 -4.27
CA HIS A 62 39.61 32.45 -4.28
C HIS A 62 40.88 32.86 -3.53
N SER A 63 41.92 33.32 -4.25
CA SER A 63 43.12 33.87 -3.63
C SER A 63 43.88 34.91 -4.47
N TYR A 64 43.26 35.42 -5.53
CA TYR A 64 43.85 36.42 -6.43
C TYR A 64 44.40 37.66 -5.70
N ASN A 65 43.66 38.17 -4.72
CA ASN A 65 44.11 39.27 -3.87
C ASN A 65 43.56 39.13 -2.43
N ALA A 66 44.18 39.85 -1.49
CA ALA A 66 43.80 39.80 -0.07
C ALA A 66 42.45 40.47 0.25
N GLY A 67 41.82 41.13 -0.73
CA GLY A 67 40.53 41.81 -0.57
C GLY A 67 39.35 41.03 -1.13
N ASP A 68 39.57 39.83 -1.65
CA ASP A 68 38.52 38.95 -2.15
C ASP A 68 37.67 38.42 -0.98
N PRO A 69 36.35 38.68 -0.95
CA PRO A 69 35.49 38.27 0.17
C PRO A 69 35.33 36.75 0.30
N PHE A 70 35.70 35.98 -0.72
CA PHE A 70 35.63 34.52 -0.72
C PHE A 70 36.99 33.85 -0.42
N ASN A 71 38.01 34.64 -0.08
CA ASN A 71 39.34 34.12 0.25
C ASN A 71 39.33 33.41 1.62
N THR A 72 39.73 32.14 1.62
CA THR A 72 39.95 31.33 2.82
C THR A 72 41.43 30.96 2.98
N PRO A 73 41.91 30.69 4.21
CA PRO A 73 43.25 30.14 4.42
C PRO A 73 43.50 28.85 3.64
N GLU A 74 42.49 28.00 3.50
CA GLU A 74 42.50 26.73 2.80
C GLU A 74 42.67 26.93 1.29
N ALA A 75 41.91 27.84 0.68
CA ALA A 75 42.07 28.22 -0.72
C ALA A 75 43.49 28.74 -1.03
N ALA A 76 44.07 29.56 -0.15
CA ALA A 76 45.45 30.01 -0.30
C ALA A 76 46.47 28.86 -0.19
N GLN A 77 46.23 27.90 0.70
CA GLN A 77 47.06 26.69 0.84
C GLN A 77 46.95 25.78 -0.39
N ARG A 78 45.75 25.57 -0.96
CA ARG A 78 45.56 24.80 -2.20
C ARG A 78 46.23 25.46 -3.40
N ASN A 79 46.11 26.77 -3.54
CA ASN A 79 46.83 27.52 -4.57
C ASN A 79 48.36 27.39 -4.42
N SER A 80 48.86 27.42 -3.18
CA SER A 80 50.28 27.19 -2.88
C SER A 80 50.73 25.75 -3.18
N TYR A 81 49.88 24.76 -2.87
CA TYR A 81 50.12 23.35 -3.18
C TYR A 81 50.35 23.12 -4.68
N TYR A 82 49.58 23.78 -5.54
CA TYR A 82 49.78 23.74 -6.99
C TYR A 82 50.82 24.73 -7.53
N SER A 83 51.39 25.58 -6.65
CA SER A 83 52.34 26.63 -7.02
C SER A 83 51.76 27.57 -8.09
N ILE A 84 50.49 27.95 -7.93
CA ILE A 84 49.78 28.84 -8.86
C ILE A 84 50.38 30.25 -8.76
N THR A 85 50.84 30.77 -9.90
CA THR A 85 51.43 32.11 -10.03
C THR A 85 50.66 33.02 -11.00
N GLY A 86 49.64 32.48 -11.68
CA GLY A 86 48.79 33.21 -12.62
C GLY A 86 47.34 32.75 -12.49
N TYR A 87 46.41 33.70 -12.65
CA TYR A 87 44.98 33.49 -12.48
C TYR A 87 44.22 33.85 -13.79
N PRO A 88 43.20 33.06 -14.18
CA PRO A 88 42.83 31.79 -13.58
C PRO A 88 43.83 30.67 -13.93
N THR A 89 43.95 29.67 -13.07
CA THR A 89 44.60 28.39 -13.40
C THR A 89 43.69 27.26 -12.96
N THR A 90 43.30 26.39 -13.90
CA THR A 90 42.37 25.27 -13.68
C THR A 90 43.10 23.95 -13.86
N TRP A 91 42.95 23.03 -12.92
CA TRP A 91 43.50 21.68 -12.94
C TRP A 91 42.37 20.67 -13.08
N PHE A 92 42.65 19.56 -13.76
CA PHE A 92 41.72 18.46 -14.00
C PHE A 92 42.35 17.20 -13.42
N ASP A 93 41.79 16.68 -12.32
CA ASP A 93 42.35 15.63 -11.49
C ASP A 93 43.81 15.87 -11.06
N GLY A 94 44.08 17.10 -10.62
CA GLY A 94 45.41 17.53 -10.24
C GLY A 94 46.38 17.46 -11.43
N SER A 95 47.52 16.80 -11.29
CA SER A 95 48.60 16.86 -12.28
C SER A 95 48.33 16.24 -13.66
N TYR A 96 47.17 15.63 -13.88
CA TYR A 96 46.80 15.04 -15.17
C TYR A 96 46.71 16.09 -16.30
N SER A 97 45.96 17.17 -16.10
CA SER A 97 45.90 18.29 -17.04
C SER A 97 45.70 19.62 -16.34
N LYS A 98 46.17 20.69 -16.99
CA LYS A 98 45.88 22.06 -16.56
C LYS A 98 45.55 22.98 -17.72
N HIS A 99 44.92 24.10 -17.40
CA HIS A 99 44.73 25.25 -18.25
C HIS A 99 45.14 26.52 -17.49
N ILE A 100 45.83 27.44 -18.16
CA ILE A 100 46.26 28.71 -17.57
C ILE A 100 45.68 29.83 -18.44
N GLY A 101 45.06 30.80 -17.78
CA GLY A 101 44.43 31.94 -18.44
C GLY A 101 42.95 31.72 -18.72
N GLY A 102 42.32 32.81 -19.16
CA GLY A 102 40.90 32.85 -19.48
C GLY A 102 40.59 34.11 -20.25
N GLY A 103 39.48 34.77 -19.92
CA GLY A 103 39.00 35.96 -20.59
C GLY A 103 38.07 36.76 -19.70
N ALA A 104 37.87 38.02 -20.07
CA ALA A 104 36.95 38.92 -19.35
C ALA A 104 35.47 38.52 -19.52
N SER A 105 35.15 37.69 -20.52
CA SER A 105 33.80 37.22 -20.82
C SER A 105 33.86 35.98 -21.72
N GLY A 106 32.74 35.29 -21.87
CA GLY A 106 32.64 34.05 -22.67
C GLY A 106 32.83 32.81 -21.79
N SER A 107 33.04 31.66 -22.43
CA SER A 107 33.15 30.38 -21.73
C SER A 107 34.35 29.58 -22.23
N LEU A 108 35.05 28.94 -21.30
CA LEU A 108 36.09 27.96 -21.59
C LEU A 108 35.57 26.52 -21.73
N TYR A 109 34.25 26.29 -21.77
CA TYR A 109 33.64 24.97 -21.91
C TYR A 109 34.31 24.10 -23.00
N THR A 110 34.45 24.63 -24.21
CA THR A 110 35.08 23.92 -25.35
C THR A 110 36.56 23.60 -25.14
N THR A 111 37.22 24.28 -24.21
CA THR A 111 38.60 24.03 -23.80
C THR A 111 38.68 23.02 -22.65
N PHE A 112 37.71 23.04 -21.74
CA PHE A 112 37.69 22.19 -20.55
C PHE A 112 37.13 20.79 -20.85
N LYS A 113 36.04 20.70 -21.61
CA LYS A 113 35.35 19.45 -21.94
C LYS A 113 36.28 18.35 -22.49
N PRO A 114 37.17 18.59 -23.47
CA PRO A 114 38.10 17.55 -23.93
C PRO A 114 39.08 17.05 -22.86
N LYS A 115 39.39 17.85 -21.83
CA LYS A 115 40.25 17.45 -20.71
C LYS A 115 39.50 16.56 -19.73
N VAL A 116 38.23 16.88 -19.46
CA VAL A 116 37.31 16.05 -18.69
C VAL A 116 37.14 14.70 -19.39
N ASP A 117 36.81 14.70 -20.68
CA ASP A 117 36.65 13.48 -21.48
C ASP A 117 37.92 12.61 -21.49
N ALA A 118 39.08 13.23 -21.68
CA ALA A 118 40.34 12.50 -21.65
C ALA A 118 40.59 11.82 -20.30
N ARG A 119 40.18 12.46 -19.20
CA ARG A 119 40.35 11.92 -17.86
C ARG A 119 39.31 10.85 -17.51
N MET A 120 38.07 10.99 -17.95
CA MET A 120 37.04 9.94 -17.83
C MET A 120 37.44 8.63 -18.52
N ASN A 121 38.29 8.69 -19.56
CA ASN A 121 38.86 7.51 -20.23
C ASN A 121 40.04 6.87 -19.47
N VAL A 122 40.40 7.37 -18.28
CA VAL A 122 41.47 6.80 -17.44
C VAL A 122 40.86 6.13 -16.21
N GLN A 123 40.96 4.79 -16.18
CA GLN A 123 40.50 3.97 -15.06
C GLN A 123 41.26 4.27 -13.76
N THR A 124 40.61 4.03 -12.63
CA THR A 124 41.13 4.29 -11.27
C THR A 124 41.37 2.99 -10.51
N ALA A 125 42.31 3.04 -9.55
CA ALA A 125 42.59 1.96 -8.62
C ALA A 125 41.77 2.04 -7.32
N PHE A 126 40.88 3.04 -7.19
CA PHE A 126 40.15 3.33 -5.96
C PHE A 126 38.70 3.68 -6.23
N LYS A 127 37.82 3.24 -5.34
CA LYS A 127 36.45 3.73 -5.18
C LYS A 127 36.41 4.71 -4.00
N ILE A 128 35.58 5.75 -4.09
CA ILE A 128 35.26 6.68 -3.01
C ILE A 128 33.76 6.92 -3.02
N GLU A 129 33.15 6.98 -1.85
CA GLU A 129 31.71 7.22 -1.66
C GLU A 129 31.54 8.17 -0.46
N ILE A 130 30.66 9.16 -0.61
CA ILE A 130 30.31 10.11 0.45
C ILE A 130 28.93 9.79 1.01
N PHE A 131 28.86 9.73 2.33
CA PHE A 131 27.61 9.61 3.09
C PHE A 131 27.58 10.68 4.17
N GLY A 132 26.39 11.00 4.69
CA GLY A 132 26.33 11.97 5.78
C GLY A 132 25.02 11.98 6.54
N THR A 133 25.08 12.53 7.74
CA THR A 133 23.91 12.86 8.55
C THR A 133 24.18 14.17 9.26
N ASN A 134 23.12 14.84 9.71
CA ASN A 134 23.23 16.04 10.53
C ASN A 134 22.27 16.02 11.74
N ILE A 135 22.70 16.70 12.80
CA ILE A 135 21.83 17.03 13.94
C ILE A 135 21.87 18.55 14.11
N GLY A 136 20.83 19.22 13.61
CA GLY A 136 20.85 20.66 13.40
C GLY A 136 21.99 21.03 12.43
N ASP A 137 22.77 22.04 12.78
CA ASP A 137 23.85 22.54 11.92
C ASP A 137 25.14 21.70 12.02
N ASN A 138 25.18 20.62 12.80
CA ASN A 138 26.38 19.78 12.92
C ASN A 138 26.29 18.58 11.98
N TYR A 139 27.18 18.55 11.00
CA TYR A 139 27.27 17.50 9.99
C TYR A 139 28.36 16.50 10.37
N THR A 140 28.01 15.23 10.20
CA THR A 140 28.94 14.10 10.20
C THR A 140 28.97 13.55 8.79
N ILE A 141 30.09 13.75 8.09
CA ILE A 141 30.32 13.19 6.77
C ILE A 141 31.21 11.97 6.91
N THR A 142 30.79 10.83 6.36
CA THR A 142 31.59 9.62 6.29
C THR A 142 32.04 9.42 4.85
N VAL A 143 33.35 9.37 4.64
CA VAL A 143 33.92 9.06 3.33
C VAL A 143 34.45 7.63 3.36
N ARG A 144 33.78 6.73 2.63
CA ARG A 144 34.22 5.35 2.45
C ARG A 144 35.09 5.24 1.23
N MET A 145 36.22 4.55 1.37
CA MET A 145 37.16 4.37 0.27
C MET A 145 37.59 2.92 0.18
N LYS A 146 37.74 2.42 -1.04
CA LYS A 146 38.17 1.04 -1.30
C LYS A 146 39.28 0.99 -2.32
N LYS A 147 40.32 0.21 -2.03
CA LYS A 147 41.38 -0.07 -3.01
C LYS A 147 40.97 -1.24 -3.90
N VAL A 148 40.51 -0.96 -5.12
CA VAL A 148 39.98 -1.98 -6.04
C VAL A 148 41.06 -2.67 -6.88
N SER A 149 42.20 -2.01 -7.10
CA SER A 149 43.34 -2.60 -7.81
C SER A 149 44.69 -2.21 -7.20
N ALA A 150 45.77 -2.80 -7.73
CA ALA A 150 47.12 -2.41 -7.34
C ALA A 150 47.39 -0.93 -7.67
N TYR A 151 48.09 -0.25 -6.77
CA TYR A 151 48.60 1.11 -6.92
C TYR A 151 49.95 1.21 -6.22
N SER A 152 50.93 1.81 -6.89
CA SER A 152 52.33 1.86 -6.44
C SER A 152 52.75 3.16 -5.75
N GLY A 153 51.89 4.19 -5.78
CA GLY A 153 52.12 5.42 -5.05
C GLY A 153 51.97 5.23 -3.54
N THR A 154 52.62 6.09 -2.76
CA THR A 154 52.80 5.88 -1.31
C THR A 154 52.37 7.06 -0.44
N ASN A 155 51.95 8.18 -1.05
CA ASN A 155 51.60 9.40 -0.30
C ASN A 155 50.13 9.80 -0.55
N LEU A 156 49.23 8.84 -0.36
CA LEU A 156 47.79 9.03 -0.54
C LEU A 156 47.22 9.85 0.61
N LYS A 157 46.36 10.80 0.24
CA LYS A 157 45.57 11.59 1.17
C LYS A 157 44.12 11.66 0.73
N LEU A 158 43.22 11.59 1.70
CA LEU A 158 41.84 12.02 1.56
C LEU A 158 41.78 13.54 1.74
N ARG A 159 41.03 14.22 0.87
CA ARG A 159 40.71 15.64 1.00
C ARG A 159 39.21 15.83 0.89
N PHE A 160 38.76 16.93 1.45
CA PHE A 160 37.36 17.30 1.49
C PHE A 160 37.23 18.82 1.36
N ALA A 161 36.25 19.26 0.60
CA ALA A 161 35.82 20.64 0.50
C ALA A 161 34.29 20.71 0.51
N LEU A 162 33.75 21.72 1.20
CA LEU A 162 32.40 22.20 1.02
C LEU A 162 32.47 23.40 0.06
N THR A 163 31.72 23.34 -1.02
CA THR A 163 31.55 24.47 -1.94
C THR A 163 30.16 25.06 -1.79
N GLU A 164 29.98 26.30 -2.24
CA GLU A 164 28.67 26.94 -2.36
C GLU A 164 28.54 27.58 -3.74
N SER A 165 27.37 27.46 -4.35
CA SER A 165 27.05 28.04 -5.65
C SER A 165 25.90 29.03 -5.58
N GLU A 166 25.58 29.68 -6.71
CA GLU A 166 24.46 30.64 -6.83
C GLU A 166 24.51 31.83 -5.86
N ILE A 167 25.70 32.17 -5.33
CA ILE A 167 25.84 33.26 -4.36
C ILE A 167 25.65 34.60 -5.08
N PRO A 168 24.66 35.43 -4.70
CA PRO A 168 24.42 36.71 -5.36
C PRO A 168 25.57 37.70 -5.09
N TYR A 169 26.48 37.85 -6.04
CA TYR A 169 27.65 38.73 -5.93
C TYR A 169 28.11 39.22 -7.30
N SER A 170 28.09 40.54 -7.51
CA SER A 170 28.56 41.12 -8.78
C SER A 170 30.08 41.28 -8.79
N TRP A 171 30.73 40.65 -9.77
CA TRP A 171 32.19 40.72 -9.96
C TRP A 171 32.53 40.68 -11.45
N GLN A 172 33.46 41.53 -11.89
CA GLN A 172 33.81 41.67 -13.30
C GLN A 172 32.56 41.77 -14.19
N THR A 173 32.27 40.75 -15.01
CA THR A 173 31.09 40.67 -15.91
C THR A 173 30.00 39.72 -15.40
N LEU A 174 30.17 39.11 -14.24
CA LEU A 174 29.28 38.09 -13.67
C LEU A 174 28.49 38.66 -12.49
N THR A 175 27.33 38.07 -12.22
CA THR A 175 26.38 38.52 -11.19
C THR A 175 26.27 37.58 -10.00
N LYS A 176 26.96 36.43 -10.06
CA LYS A 176 26.98 35.41 -9.04
C LYS A 176 28.36 34.75 -8.94
N ILE A 177 28.58 34.03 -7.84
CA ILE A 177 29.74 33.18 -7.59
C ILE A 177 29.25 31.75 -7.46
N ASP A 178 29.89 30.85 -8.18
CA ASP A 178 29.57 29.43 -8.24
C ASP A 178 30.77 28.59 -7.79
N HIS A 179 30.52 27.41 -7.23
CA HIS A 179 31.52 26.42 -6.82
C HIS A 179 32.62 26.97 -5.88
N THR A 180 32.39 28.07 -5.17
CA THR A 180 33.43 28.67 -4.31
C THR A 180 33.67 27.77 -3.11
N GLU A 181 34.94 27.50 -2.81
CA GLU A 181 35.28 26.82 -1.58
C GLU A 181 34.87 27.67 -0.37
N ARG A 182 34.17 27.04 0.58
CA ARG A 182 33.75 27.63 1.85
C ARG A 182 34.51 27.06 3.03
N LEU A 183 34.81 25.76 2.99
CA LEU A 183 35.46 25.03 4.06
C LEU A 183 36.22 23.83 3.50
N MET A 184 37.38 23.52 4.09
CA MET A 184 38.00 22.20 3.97
C MET A 184 38.20 21.57 5.35
N VAL A 185 37.92 20.28 5.47
CA VAL A 185 38.03 19.52 6.74
C VAL A 185 39.00 18.35 6.54
N PRO A 186 39.95 18.10 7.46
CA PRO A 186 40.34 18.95 8.61
C PRO A 186 41.12 20.22 8.20
N GLY A 187 41.28 20.45 6.90
CA GLY A 187 41.95 21.59 6.30
C GLY A 187 42.54 21.21 4.93
N ALA A 188 43.16 22.17 4.25
CA ALA A 188 43.66 21.97 2.88
C ALA A 188 44.72 20.86 2.73
N ASN A 189 45.38 20.46 3.82
CA ASN A 189 46.38 19.38 3.85
C ASN A 189 45.79 17.97 3.89
N GLY A 190 44.49 17.81 4.17
CA GLY A 190 43.78 16.52 4.16
C GLY A 190 44.30 15.52 5.18
N THR A 191 43.76 14.30 5.12
CA THR A 191 44.09 13.18 6.02
C THR A 191 44.92 12.14 5.26
N PRO A 192 46.13 11.76 5.73
CA PRO A 192 46.88 10.65 5.15
C PRO A 192 46.12 9.33 5.26
N ILE A 193 46.04 8.56 4.18
CA ILE A 193 45.30 7.29 4.13
C ILE A 193 46.19 6.15 3.63
N THR A 194 45.95 4.94 4.15
CA THR A 194 46.69 3.73 3.76
C THR A 194 45.78 2.53 3.68
N PHE A 195 45.96 1.70 2.65
CA PHE A 195 45.22 0.45 2.46
C PHE A 195 46.14 -0.74 2.70
N SER A 196 45.70 -1.69 3.52
CA SER A 196 46.49 -2.88 3.88
C SER A 196 46.69 -3.84 2.69
N MET A 197 45.70 -3.95 1.81
CA MET A 197 45.70 -4.84 0.65
C MET A 197 44.74 -4.35 -0.43
N VAL A 198 44.78 -4.96 -1.62
CA VAL A 198 43.70 -4.79 -2.61
C VAL A 198 42.44 -5.47 -2.06
N GLY A 199 41.31 -4.80 -2.20
CA GLY A 199 40.02 -5.14 -1.60
C GLY A 199 39.79 -4.51 -0.23
N ALA A 200 40.82 -3.93 0.40
CA ALA A 200 40.67 -3.25 1.68
C ALA A 200 39.80 -1.99 1.53
N GLU A 201 38.97 -1.77 2.55
CA GLU A 201 38.07 -0.65 2.69
C GLU A 201 38.40 0.08 3.99
N ILE A 202 38.32 1.41 3.94
CA ILE A 202 38.53 2.29 5.10
C ILE A 202 37.48 3.40 5.06
N GLU A 203 37.11 3.90 6.23
CA GLU A 203 36.21 5.03 6.39
C GLU A 203 36.90 6.13 7.19
N GLU A 204 36.64 7.38 6.80
CA GLU A 204 37.10 8.56 7.53
C GLU A 204 35.88 9.45 7.81
N GLU A 205 35.72 9.83 9.08
CA GLU A 205 34.68 10.75 9.52
C GLU A 205 35.21 12.19 9.52
N LEU A 206 34.46 13.08 8.88
CA LEU A 206 34.74 14.50 8.79
C LEU A 206 33.57 15.25 9.44
N LEU A 207 33.89 15.99 10.49
CA LEU A 207 32.91 16.71 11.29
C LEU A 207 33.03 18.21 11.02
N PHE A 208 31.91 18.87 10.79
CA PHE A 208 31.87 20.33 10.75
C PHE A 208 30.53 20.89 11.25
N THR A 209 30.56 22.16 11.63
CA THR A 209 29.34 22.93 11.92
C THR A 209 29.08 23.85 10.73
N PHE A 210 27.92 23.71 10.11
CA PHE A 210 27.47 24.52 8.99
C PHE A 210 27.28 25.98 9.44
N ASN A 211 27.64 26.89 8.55
CA ASN A 211 27.48 28.32 8.79
C ASN A 211 26.20 28.79 8.12
N ASN A 212 25.17 29.07 8.92
CA ASN A 212 23.83 29.46 8.47
C ASN A 212 23.76 30.82 7.72
N SER A 213 24.90 31.44 7.40
CA SER A 213 24.98 32.54 6.43
C SER A 213 25.20 32.09 4.99
N TRP A 214 25.49 30.80 4.79
CA TRP A 214 25.54 30.13 3.49
C TRP A 214 24.18 29.55 3.14
N ASP A 215 23.96 29.34 1.85
CA ASP A 215 22.75 28.69 1.33
C ASP A 215 22.94 27.17 1.21
N GLU A 216 22.27 26.42 2.09
CA GLU A 216 22.37 24.96 2.18
C GLU A 216 21.96 24.27 0.86
N GLU A 217 20.95 24.81 0.18
CA GLU A 217 20.42 24.28 -1.10
C GLU A 217 21.47 24.30 -2.22
N HIS A 218 22.47 25.17 -2.09
CA HIS A 218 23.51 25.36 -3.10
C HIS A 218 24.89 24.91 -2.61
N CYS A 219 24.94 24.15 -1.51
CA CYS A 219 26.18 23.59 -0.99
C CYS A 219 26.45 22.18 -1.51
N GLU A 220 27.67 21.92 -1.99
CA GLU A 220 28.12 20.60 -2.44
C GLU A 220 29.32 20.15 -1.58
N VAL A 221 29.27 18.92 -1.08
CA VAL A 221 30.41 18.28 -0.44
C VAL A 221 31.19 17.48 -1.47
N ILE A 222 32.49 17.74 -1.56
CA ILE A 222 33.38 17.09 -2.52
C ILE A 222 34.52 16.45 -1.76
N ALA A 223 34.73 15.15 -1.97
CA ALA A 223 35.82 14.40 -1.37
C ALA A 223 36.68 13.73 -2.45
N TRP A 224 37.99 13.63 -2.23
CA TRP A 224 38.88 13.02 -3.21
C TRP A 224 40.13 12.39 -2.62
N ILE A 225 40.59 11.34 -3.29
CA ILE A 225 41.85 10.65 -3.02
C ILE A 225 42.92 11.28 -3.90
N GLN A 226 43.98 11.84 -3.31
CA GLN A 226 45.10 12.44 -4.03
C GLN A 226 46.44 11.83 -3.60
N ASP A 227 47.33 11.51 -4.55
CA ASP A 227 48.72 11.18 -4.22
C ASP A 227 49.58 12.45 -4.24
N ASP A 228 50.03 12.88 -3.07
CA ASP A 228 50.87 14.08 -2.91
C ASP A 228 52.29 13.92 -3.52
N GLY A 229 52.71 12.69 -3.84
CA GLY A 229 53.97 12.41 -4.53
C GLY A 229 54.01 12.88 -5.98
N ASN A 230 52.87 12.87 -6.67
CA ASN A 230 52.74 13.33 -8.06
C ASN A 230 51.61 14.36 -8.28
N LYS A 231 50.84 14.68 -7.24
CA LYS A 231 49.65 15.55 -7.24
C LYS A 231 48.48 15.03 -8.07
N GLU A 232 48.47 13.76 -8.44
CA GLU A 232 47.37 13.17 -9.20
C GLU A 232 46.18 12.90 -8.29
N VAL A 233 44.97 13.29 -8.71
CA VAL A 233 43.73 12.89 -8.05
C VAL A 233 43.31 11.54 -8.60
N MET A 234 43.30 10.54 -7.72
CA MET A 234 43.04 9.16 -8.07
C MET A 234 41.56 8.94 -8.36
N HIS A 235 40.67 9.46 -7.50
CA HIS A 235 39.22 9.47 -7.68
C HIS A 235 38.62 10.56 -6.80
N CYS A 236 37.46 11.08 -7.19
CA CYS A 236 36.65 11.98 -6.39
C CYS A 236 35.19 11.55 -6.41
N ASP A 237 34.43 12.07 -5.46
CA ASP A 237 32.99 11.97 -5.37
C ASP A 237 32.44 13.33 -4.92
N GLY A 238 31.18 13.61 -5.24
CA GLY A 238 30.51 14.88 -5.01
C GLY A 238 29.02 14.69 -4.76
N VAL A 239 28.49 15.26 -3.67
CA VAL A 239 27.09 15.13 -3.27
C VAL A 239 26.58 16.49 -2.80
N MET A 240 25.39 16.90 -3.23
CA MET A 240 24.75 18.10 -2.69
C MET A 240 24.44 17.90 -1.22
N LEU A 241 24.60 18.92 -0.39
CA LEU A 241 24.45 18.80 1.06
C LEU A 241 23.04 18.34 1.46
N LEU A 242 22.02 18.72 0.68
CA LEU A 242 20.63 18.27 0.86
C LEU A 242 20.34 16.85 0.37
N ASP A 243 21.20 16.32 -0.50
CA ASP A 243 21.13 14.95 -0.99
C ASP A 243 22.01 14.00 -0.16
N LEU A 244 22.56 14.48 0.97
CA LEU A 244 23.29 13.64 1.90
C LEU A 244 22.35 12.66 2.59
N GLU A 245 22.50 11.41 2.20
CA GLU A 245 21.88 10.28 2.88
C GLU A 245 22.95 9.54 3.70
N GLY A 246 22.50 8.85 4.75
CA GLY A 246 23.37 7.94 5.47
C GLY A 246 23.90 6.84 4.56
N PRO A 247 24.97 6.13 4.94
CA PRO A 247 25.40 4.98 4.16
C PRO A 247 24.25 4.00 4.00
N GLU A 248 24.00 3.58 2.76
CA GLU A 248 23.07 2.48 2.48
C GLU A 248 23.41 1.32 3.43
N PRO A 249 22.43 0.82 4.19
CA PRO A 249 22.70 -0.17 5.22
C PRO A 249 23.27 -1.42 4.55
N THR A 250 24.48 -1.81 4.93
CA THR A 250 25.13 -3.03 4.41
C THR A 250 24.54 -4.30 5.00
N PHE A 251 23.73 -4.16 6.05
CA PHE A 251 23.03 -5.21 6.74
C PHE A 251 21.69 -4.66 7.26
N LEU A 252 20.58 -5.12 6.68
CA LEU A 252 19.24 -4.59 6.95
C LEU A 252 18.22 -5.73 6.97
N ALA A 253 17.40 -5.78 8.01
CA ALA A 253 16.22 -6.61 8.07
C ALA A 253 15.12 -5.95 7.25
N ASP A 254 14.50 -6.70 6.34
CA ASP A 254 13.21 -6.37 5.76
C ASP A 254 12.51 -7.65 5.29
N PHE A 255 11.22 -7.57 5.01
CA PHE A 255 10.42 -8.70 4.58
C PHE A 255 9.11 -8.27 3.91
N HIS A 256 8.51 -9.16 3.13
CA HIS A 256 7.13 -9.02 2.67
C HIS A 256 6.31 -10.28 2.92
N ALA A 257 5.02 -10.20 2.56
CA ALA A 257 4.07 -11.30 2.64
C ALA A 257 3.34 -11.41 1.29
N ASP A 258 2.88 -12.60 0.94
CA ASP A 258 2.05 -12.81 -0.26
C ASP A 258 0.65 -12.21 -0.14
N ASN A 259 0.12 -12.15 1.08
CA ASN A 259 -1.14 -11.50 1.40
C ASN A 259 -1.11 -10.87 2.79
N THR A 260 -1.73 -9.71 2.92
CA THR A 260 -1.85 -8.94 4.17
C THR A 260 -3.28 -8.82 4.67
N ASP A 261 -4.28 -9.15 3.84
CA ASP A 261 -5.70 -9.08 4.16
C ASP A 261 -6.33 -10.47 4.05
N LEU A 262 -6.84 -10.98 5.17
CA LEU A 262 -7.28 -12.37 5.33
C LEU A 262 -8.74 -12.46 5.76
N CYS A 263 -9.32 -13.64 5.58
CA CYS A 263 -10.58 -14.04 6.18
C CYS A 263 -10.34 -15.24 7.10
N GLU A 264 -10.89 -15.21 8.31
CA GLU A 264 -10.57 -16.18 9.35
C GLU A 264 -10.98 -17.60 8.95
N PRO A 265 -10.13 -18.63 9.05
CA PRO A 265 -8.71 -18.54 9.34
C PRO A 265 -7.85 -18.33 8.09
N GLY A 266 -6.88 -17.42 8.18
CA GLY A 266 -5.94 -17.11 7.10
C GLY A 266 -4.58 -17.81 7.20
N LEU A 267 -4.01 -18.21 6.06
CA LEU A 267 -2.62 -18.66 5.92
C LEU A 267 -1.83 -17.61 5.11
N VAL A 268 -0.68 -17.20 5.64
CA VAL A 268 0.22 -16.23 5.00
C VAL A 268 1.60 -16.84 4.78
N HIS A 269 2.19 -16.59 3.63
CA HIS A 269 3.57 -16.91 3.32
C HIS A 269 4.43 -15.64 3.38
N PHE A 270 5.45 -15.64 4.24
CA PHE A 270 6.39 -14.53 4.38
C PHE A 270 7.67 -14.80 3.61
N PHE A 271 8.28 -13.72 3.11
CA PHE A 271 9.56 -13.75 2.41
C PHE A 271 10.50 -12.72 3.02
N GLU A 272 11.76 -13.09 3.19
CA GLU A 272 12.80 -12.15 3.62
C GLU A 272 13.29 -11.30 2.43
N ASP A 273 13.49 -10.00 2.66
CA ASP A 273 14.06 -9.04 1.70
C ASP A 273 15.31 -8.38 2.29
N CYS A 274 16.11 -9.16 3.01
CA CYS A 274 17.19 -8.61 3.81
C CYS A 274 18.38 -8.14 2.95
N ILE A 275 19.11 -7.13 3.44
CA ILE A 275 20.42 -6.72 2.92
C ILE A 275 21.51 -7.32 3.81
N GLY A 276 22.65 -7.67 3.21
CA GLY A 276 23.69 -8.47 3.86
C GLY A 276 23.37 -9.96 3.74
N ASP A 277 24.35 -10.84 4.00
CA ASP A 277 24.14 -12.29 3.95
C ASP A 277 23.87 -12.85 5.37
N PRO A 278 22.68 -12.66 5.97
CA PRO A 278 22.41 -13.15 7.31
C PRO A 278 22.46 -14.69 7.35
N ASN A 279 22.95 -15.22 8.46
CA ASN A 279 22.98 -16.67 8.70
C ASN A 279 21.97 -17.13 9.76
N SER A 280 21.19 -16.20 10.33
CA SER A 280 20.12 -16.51 11.27
C SER A 280 18.97 -15.52 11.18
N PHE A 281 17.75 -16.05 11.33
CA PHE A 281 16.48 -15.33 11.28
C PHE A 281 15.70 -15.65 12.56
N LYS A 282 14.98 -14.68 13.12
CA LYS A 282 14.06 -14.89 14.22
C LYS A 282 12.83 -14.03 14.04
N TRP A 283 11.72 -14.68 13.73
CA TRP A 283 10.42 -14.06 13.54
C TRP A 283 9.62 -14.00 14.84
N THR A 284 8.77 -12.98 14.95
CA THR A 284 7.66 -12.92 15.92
C THR A 284 6.42 -12.46 15.18
N PHE A 285 5.37 -13.29 15.25
CA PHE A 285 4.06 -13.03 14.64
C PHE A 285 3.06 -12.85 15.77
N GLU A 286 2.56 -11.64 15.97
CA GLU A 286 1.50 -11.40 16.96
C GLU A 286 0.23 -12.16 16.53
N GLY A 287 -0.41 -12.91 17.42
CA GLY A 287 -1.63 -13.67 17.10
C GLY A 287 -1.48 -14.86 16.14
N GLY A 288 -0.38 -14.94 15.38
CA GLY A 288 -0.11 -15.99 14.40
C GLY A 288 0.57 -17.24 14.98
N ASN A 289 0.22 -18.40 14.44
CA ASN A 289 0.83 -19.69 14.76
C ASN A 289 1.86 -20.08 13.69
N CYS A 290 3.13 -20.07 14.06
CA CYS A 290 4.24 -20.47 13.18
C CYS A 290 4.93 -21.74 13.69
N GLN A 291 5.20 -22.71 12.81
CA GLN A 291 5.89 -23.95 13.17
C GLN A 291 7.40 -23.76 13.35
N ASN A 292 8.02 -22.92 12.54
CA ASN A 292 9.45 -22.65 12.59
C ASN A 292 9.73 -21.15 12.38
N PRO A 293 9.86 -20.35 13.45
CA PRO A 293 10.15 -18.92 13.35
C PRO A 293 11.63 -18.62 13.03
N TYR A 294 12.41 -19.63 12.64
CA TYR A 294 13.81 -19.48 12.19
C TYR A 294 13.97 -19.80 10.70
N ASP A 295 12.89 -20.18 10.02
CA ASP A 295 12.87 -20.29 8.56
C ASP A 295 13.01 -18.89 7.94
N PRO A 296 13.86 -18.67 6.92
CA PRO A 296 13.90 -17.40 6.19
C PRO A 296 12.55 -17.06 5.53
N ASN A 297 11.76 -18.06 5.12
CA ASN A 297 10.48 -17.84 4.43
C ASN A 297 9.34 -18.66 5.10
N PRO A 298 8.93 -18.29 6.33
CA PRO A 298 7.98 -19.08 7.11
C PRO A 298 6.54 -18.95 6.57
N SER A 299 5.71 -19.95 6.88
CA SER A 299 4.26 -19.87 6.71
C SER A 299 3.58 -19.76 8.07
N VAL A 300 2.59 -18.89 8.19
CA VAL A 300 1.96 -18.53 9.46
C VAL A 300 0.45 -18.58 9.34
N TYR A 301 -0.19 -19.23 10.31
CA TYR A 301 -1.64 -19.37 10.38
C TYR A 301 -2.23 -18.41 11.41
N TYR A 302 -3.17 -17.56 11.00
CA TYR A 302 -3.89 -16.62 11.87
C TYR A 302 -5.27 -17.20 12.19
N PRO A 303 -5.53 -17.58 13.47
CA PRO A 303 -6.73 -18.31 13.85
C PRO A 303 -7.92 -17.42 14.23
N THR A 304 -7.73 -16.10 14.33
CA THR A 304 -8.72 -15.16 14.86
C THR A 304 -8.63 -13.84 14.11
N GLU A 305 -9.77 -13.17 13.93
CA GLU A 305 -9.83 -11.79 13.45
C GLU A 305 -8.93 -10.82 14.27
N GLY A 306 -8.41 -9.79 13.62
CA GLY A 306 -7.58 -8.74 14.23
C GLY A 306 -6.51 -8.18 13.32
N SER A 307 -5.78 -7.18 13.79
CA SER A 307 -4.58 -6.66 13.12
C SER A 307 -3.34 -7.00 13.94
N PHE A 308 -2.29 -7.47 13.28
CA PHE A 308 -1.15 -8.10 13.90
C PHE A 308 0.17 -7.47 13.46
N ASP A 309 1.04 -7.19 14.43
CA ASP A 309 2.41 -6.77 14.16
C ASP A 309 3.27 -7.98 13.76
N VAL A 310 4.22 -7.75 12.85
CA VAL A 310 5.23 -8.73 12.45
C VAL A 310 6.62 -8.16 12.68
N THR A 311 7.47 -8.95 13.34
CA THR A 311 8.87 -8.59 13.62
C THR A 311 9.81 -9.65 13.05
N LEU A 312 10.86 -9.20 12.35
CA LEU A 312 11.98 -10.03 11.90
C LEU A 312 13.27 -9.50 12.49
N ILE A 313 14.05 -10.37 13.14
CA ILE A 313 15.41 -10.09 13.58
C ILE A 313 16.37 -10.96 12.76
N ILE A 314 17.39 -10.35 12.15
CA ILE A 314 18.45 -11.06 11.44
C ILE A 314 19.82 -10.86 12.09
N SER A 315 20.75 -11.77 11.82
CA SER A 315 22.13 -11.70 12.29
C SER A 315 23.06 -12.52 11.40
N ASP A 316 24.27 -12.04 11.15
CA ASP A 316 25.37 -12.79 10.52
C ASP A 316 26.40 -13.32 11.57
N GLY A 317 26.19 -12.96 12.84
CA GLY A 317 27.04 -13.35 13.97
C GLY A 317 27.93 -12.21 14.47
N VAL A 318 28.05 -11.12 13.70
CA VAL A 318 28.71 -9.87 14.07
C VAL A 318 27.67 -8.75 14.12
N GLU A 319 26.97 -8.55 13.01
CA GLU A 319 25.93 -7.55 12.82
C GLU A 319 24.54 -8.12 13.09
N LYS A 320 23.62 -7.24 13.50
CA LYS A 320 22.23 -7.55 13.79
C LYS A 320 21.35 -6.40 13.38
N ASP A 321 20.20 -6.71 12.84
CA ASP A 321 19.17 -5.72 12.56
C ASP A 321 17.76 -6.25 12.83
N THR A 322 16.78 -5.36 12.94
CA THR A 322 15.39 -5.69 13.28
C THR A 322 14.40 -4.87 12.48
N ALA A 323 13.55 -5.56 11.72
CA ALA A 323 12.39 -4.99 11.04
C ALA A 323 11.13 -5.20 11.86
N ILE A 324 10.32 -4.15 11.99
CA ILE A 324 8.99 -4.20 12.61
C ILE A 324 7.99 -3.56 11.64
N LYS A 325 6.99 -4.33 11.21
CA LYS A 325 5.84 -3.82 10.47
C LYS A 325 4.61 -3.92 11.37
N ALA A 326 4.17 -2.77 11.87
CA ALA A 326 3.00 -2.68 12.75
C ALA A 326 1.71 -2.86 11.96
N LYS A 327 0.76 -3.64 12.49
CA LYS A 327 -0.54 -3.99 11.87
C LYS A 327 -0.39 -4.47 10.43
N TYR A 328 0.66 -5.26 10.18
CA TYR A 328 1.02 -5.66 8.83
C TYR A 328 0.07 -6.71 8.26
N ILE A 329 -0.47 -7.58 9.11
CA ILE A 329 -1.50 -8.54 8.74
C ILE A 329 -2.83 -8.10 9.37
N THR A 330 -3.90 -8.13 8.59
CA THR A 330 -5.27 -7.94 9.08
C THR A 330 -6.11 -9.14 8.66
N ASP A 331 -6.72 -9.81 9.64
CA ASP A 331 -7.73 -10.85 9.43
C ASP A 331 -9.10 -10.25 9.78
N HIS A 332 -10.00 -10.21 8.81
CA HIS A 332 -11.30 -9.54 8.91
C HIS A 332 -12.41 -10.43 9.49
N GLY A 333 -12.12 -11.70 9.79
CA GLY A 333 -13.15 -12.65 10.21
C GLY A 333 -14.08 -13.06 9.06
N TYR A 334 -15.16 -13.78 9.39
CA TYR A 334 -16.30 -13.97 8.48
C TYR A 334 -17.49 -13.14 8.97
N PRO A 335 -18.30 -12.58 8.05
CA PRO A 335 -19.53 -11.90 8.44
C PRO A 335 -20.49 -12.89 9.11
N GLU A 336 -21.21 -12.43 10.15
CA GLU A 336 -22.33 -13.18 10.71
C GLU A 336 -23.51 -13.17 9.73
N VAL A 337 -23.74 -14.29 9.05
CA VAL A 337 -24.83 -14.46 8.09
C VAL A 337 -25.95 -15.27 8.71
N THR A 338 -27.18 -14.77 8.58
CA THR A 338 -28.38 -15.46 9.06
C THR A 338 -29.46 -15.46 7.99
N PHE A 339 -30.24 -16.54 7.94
CA PHE A 339 -31.42 -16.64 7.09
C PHE A 339 -32.61 -17.06 7.95
N SER A 340 -33.44 -16.08 8.30
CA SER A 340 -34.60 -16.34 9.17
C SER A 340 -35.68 -17.16 8.45
N ALA A 341 -36.39 -17.98 9.22
CA ALA A 341 -37.45 -18.86 8.73
C ALA A 341 -38.49 -18.12 7.89
N VAL A 342 -38.86 -18.71 6.76
CA VAL A 342 -39.90 -18.21 5.85
C VAL A 342 -41.21 -18.89 6.23
N GLU A 343 -42.28 -18.11 6.41
CA GLU A 343 -43.62 -18.65 6.66
C GLU A 343 -44.08 -19.54 5.48
N PRO A 344 -44.87 -20.60 5.72
CA PRO A 344 -45.30 -21.50 4.66
C PRO A 344 -45.98 -20.75 3.50
N LEU A 345 -45.49 -20.99 2.28
CA LEU A 345 -45.97 -20.37 1.05
C LEU A 345 -47.10 -21.19 0.44
N CYS A 346 -48.00 -20.53 -0.28
CA CYS A 346 -49.10 -21.17 -0.97
C CYS A 346 -48.69 -21.55 -2.40
N ASN A 347 -49.00 -22.79 -2.82
CA ASN A 347 -48.66 -23.36 -4.14
C ASN A 347 -49.33 -22.64 -5.36
N GLU A 348 -50.01 -21.51 -5.17
CA GLU A 348 -50.72 -20.79 -6.24
C GLU A 348 -50.76 -19.26 -6.05
N ASP A 349 -50.30 -18.73 -4.90
CA ASP A 349 -50.33 -17.29 -4.60
C ASP A 349 -48.90 -16.72 -4.53
N TRP A 350 -48.73 -15.48 -5.03
CA TRP A 350 -47.46 -14.71 -4.99
C TRP A 350 -46.25 -15.43 -5.57
N ASP A 351 -46.35 -15.83 -6.85
CA ASP A 351 -45.22 -16.36 -7.64
C ASP A 351 -44.70 -15.29 -8.63
N PRO A 352 -43.41 -14.88 -8.56
CA PRO A 352 -42.41 -15.30 -7.57
C PRO A 352 -42.62 -14.70 -6.17
N TYR A 353 -42.20 -15.45 -5.15
CA TYR A 353 -42.07 -14.97 -3.79
C TYR A 353 -40.67 -14.34 -3.60
N THR A 354 -40.62 -13.10 -3.15
CA THR A 354 -39.34 -12.42 -2.88
C THR A 354 -38.82 -12.82 -1.50
N LEU A 355 -37.63 -13.43 -1.45
CA LEU A 355 -36.93 -13.75 -0.21
C LEU A 355 -36.26 -12.49 0.35
N THR A 356 -36.60 -12.12 1.58
CA THR A 356 -36.12 -10.87 2.22
C THR A 356 -35.67 -11.06 3.66
N THR A 357 -35.45 -12.30 4.11
CA THR A 357 -35.19 -12.64 5.53
C THR A 357 -33.74 -13.02 5.82
N GLY A 358 -32.86 -12.88 4.82
CA GLY A 358 -31.42 -13.00 4.91
C GLY A 358 -30.78 -11.69 5.37
N GLU A 359 -29.83 -11.79 6.29
CA GLU A 359 -29.04 -10.68 6.82
C GLU A 359 -27.55 -11.09 6.82
N PRO A 360 -26.60 -10.18 6.52
CA PRO A 360 -26.79 -8.75 6.17
C PRO A 360 -27.42 -8.54 4.80
N GLU A 361 -28.03 -7.37 4.53
CA GLU A 361 -28.60 -7.01 3.22
C GLU A 361 -27.55 -7.02 2.09
N GLY A 362 -27.95 -7.44 0.88
CA GLY A 362 -27.10 -7.43 -0.32
C GLY A 362 -26.46 -8.78 -0.69
N GLY A 363 -26.79 -9.84 0.03
CA GLY A 363 -26.44 -11.22 -0.33
C GLY A 363 -27.37 -11.83 -1.38
N GLU A 364 -27.09 -13.07 -1.74
CA GLU A 364 -27.84 -13.82 -2.76
C GLU A 364 -28.44 -15.10 -2.18
N TYR A 365 -29.66 -15.41 -2.59
CA TYR A 365 -30.33 -16.67 -2.30
C TYR A 365 -30.08 -17.67 -3.43
N THR A 366 -29.78 -18.93 -3.07
CA THR A 366 -29.57 -20.04 -3.99
C THR A 366 -30.35 -21.26 -3.53
N GLY A 367 -30.79 -22.09 -4.47
CA GLY A 367 -31.58 -23.29 -4.19
C GLY A 367 -32.41 -23.70 -5.40
N ASP A 368 -33.01 -24.88 -5.34
CA ASP A 368 -33.97 -25.30 -6.37
C ASP A 368 -35.16 -24.32 -6.39
N TYR A 369 -35.63 -23.97 -7.59
CA TYR A 369 -36.73 -23.01 -7.81
C TYR A 369 -36.44 -21.59 -7.30
N VAL A 370 -35.17 -21.24 -7.04
CA VAL A 370 -34.74 -19.86 -6.81
C VAL A 370 -34.19 -19.26 -8.10
N SER A 371 -34.63 -18.06 -8.47
CA SER A 371 -34.18 -17.30 -9.63
C SER A 371 -33.73 -15.88 -9.24
N ASP A 372 -32.91 -15.28 -10.10
CA ASP A 372 -32.32 -13.93 -9.96
C ASP A 372 -31.73 -13.61 -8.57
N GLY A 373 -31.26 -14.65 -7.86
CA GLY A 373 -30.65 -14.52 -6.54
C GLY A 373 -31.60 -14.08 -5.43
N MET A 374 -32.93 -14.00 -5.65
CA MET A 374 -33.88 -13.53 -4.61
C MET A 374 -35.32 -14.04 -4.73
N TYR A 375 -35.69 -14.68 -5.85
CA TYR A 375 -37.07 -15.06 -6.12
C TYR A 375 -37.26 -16.56 -6.00
N PHE A 376 -38.08 -17.02 -5.06
CA PHE A 376 -38.50 -18.41 -4.97
C PHE A 376 -39.82 -18.61 -5.75
N HIS A 377 -40.00 -19.75 -6.42
CA HIS A 377 -41.16 -20.04 -7.28
C HIS A 377 -42.07 -21.17 -6.72
N PRO A 378 -43.07 -20.85 -5.88
CA PRO A 378 -43.93 -21.86 -5.25
C PRO A 378 -44.77 -22.68 -6.22
N THR A 379 -45.21 -22.11 -7.35
CA THR A 379 -46.05 -22.84 -8.32
C THR A 379 -45.23 -23.85 -9.11
N GLU A 380 -43.98 -23.51 -9.42
CA GLU A 380 -43.06 -24.41 -10.12
C GLU A 380 -42.53 -25.51 -9.20
N SER A 381 -42.26 -25.18 -7.94
CA SER A 381 -41.75 -26.13 -6.95
C SER A 381 -42.78 -27.20 -6.58
N GLY A 382 -44.07 -26.84 -6.54
CA GLY A 382 -45.13 -27.68 -5.99
C GLY A 382 -45.09 -27.73 -4.46
N VAL A 383 -46.03 -28.45 -3.86
CA VAL A 383 -46.10 -28.69 -2.40
C VAL A 383 -44.90 -29.52 -1.93
N GLY A 384 -44.18 -29.02 -0.93
CA GLY A 384 -42.99 -29.67 -0.40
C GLY A 384 -42.14 -28.76 0.47
N ASP A 385 -41.00 -29.28 0.92
CA ASP A 385 -39.98 -28.56 1.68
C ASP A 385 -38.73 -28.41 0.82
N PHE A 386 -38.25 -27.18 0.64
CA PHE A 386 -37.14 -26.84 -0.27
C PHE A 386 -36.01 -26.17 0.50
N SER A 387 -34.79 -26.67 0.35
CA SER A 387 -33.60 -26.08 0.97
C SER A 387 -33.15 -24.87 0.17
N VAL A 388 -33.10 -23.71 0.82
CA VAL A 388 -32.62 -22.45 0.26
C VAL A 388 -31.46 -21.95 1.12
N THR A 389 -30.41 -21.45 0.48
CA THR A 389 -29.21 -20.92 1.13
C THR A 389 -29.07 -19.45 0.82
N TYR A 390 -28.86 -18.63 1.83
CA TYR A 390 -28.47 -17.24 1.70
C TYR A 390 -26.95 -17.11 1.87
N SER A 391 -26.27 -16.47 0.92
CA SER A 391 -24.83 -16.20 0.99
C SER A 391 -24.56 -14.71 0.90
N TYR A 392 -23.65 -14.21 1.74
CA TYR A 392 -23.22 -12.81 1.76
C TYR A 392 -21.70 -12.75 1.78
N THR A 393 -21.14 -11.78 1.06
CA THR A 393 -19.71 -11.46 1.06
C THR A 393 -19.55 -9.99 1.41
N ASP A 394 -18.70 -9.70 2.38
CA ASP A 394 -18.45 -8.33 2.82
C ASP A 394 -17.55 -7.54 1.85
N GLU A 395 -17.22 -6.31 2.24
CA GLU A 395 -16.35 -5.43 1.45
C GLU A 395 -14.88 -5.88 1.38
N PHE A 396 -14.47 -6.80 2.26
CA PHE A 396 -13.12 -7.36 2.31
C PHE A 396 -13.01 -8.69 1.54
N GLY A 397 -14.12 -9.18 0.99
CA GLY A 397 -14.17 -10.43 0.23
C GLY A 397 -14.40 -11.66 1.10
N CYS A 398 -14.74 -11.50 2.38
CA CYS A 398 -15.01 -12.59 3.29
C CYS A 398 -16.47 -13.02 3.20
N GLY A 399 -16.69 -14.28 2.80
CA GLY A 399 -18.01 -14.82 2.49
C GLY A 399 -18.48 -15.87 3.49
N ALA A 400 -19.73 -15.76 3.92
CA ALA A 400 -20.41 -16.77 4.73
C ALA A 400 -21.83 -17.03 4.21
N SER A 401 -22.45 -18.10 4.69
CA SER A 401 -23.80 -18.50 4.26
C SER A 401 -24.59 -19.17 5.36
N ASP A 402 -25.91 -19.03 5.32
CA ASP A 402 -26.85 -19.73 6.19
C ASP A 402 -28.00 -20.34 5.38
N GLY A 403 -28.54 -21.46 5.85
CA GLY A 403 -29.53 -22.26 5.13
C GLY A 403 -30.84 -22.40 5.87
N GLN A 404 -31.96 -22.30 5.14
CA GLN A 404 -33.30 -22.50 5.68
C GLN A 404 -34.14 -23.38 4.74
N THR A 405 -35.11 -24.07 5.32
CA THR A 405 -36.17 -24.76 4.57
C THR A 405 -37.33 -23.80 4.28
N VAL A 406 -37.74 -23.70 3.03
CA VAL A 406 -38.96 -23.02 2.58
C VAL A 406 -40.03 -24.09 2.34
N THR A 407 -41.15 -24.00 3.05
CA THR A 407 -42.27 -24.95 2.93
C THR A 407 -43.35 -24.38 2.02
N VAL A 408 -43.80 -25.16 1.04
CA VAL A 408 -44.92 -24.83 0.16
C VAL A 408 -46.10 -25.77 0.44
N VAL A 409 -47.28 -25.21 0.65
CA VAL A 409 -48.52 -25.93 0.97
C VAL A 409 -49.66 -25.55 0.02
N ASN A 410 -50.68 -26.41 -0.09
CA ASN A 410 -51.93 -26.03 -0.75
C ASN A 410 -52.78 -25.18 0.18
N CYS A 411 -52.85 -23.88 -0.08
CA CYS A 411 -53.75 -22.98 0.61
C CYS A 411 -55.12 -23.04 -0.03
N VAL A 412 -56.15 -23.45 0.72
CA VAL A 412 -57.53 -23.37 0.24
C VAL A 412 -58.06 -21.96 0.45
N GLY A 413 -58.43 -21.29 -0.64
CA GLY A 413 -59.20 -20.05 -0.58
C GLY A 413 -60.54 -20.26 0.11
N VAL A 414 -61.01 -19.25 0.85
CA VAL A 414 -62.38 -19.20 1.38
C VAL A 414 -63.34 -19.00 0.20
N GLY A 415 -63.62 -20.07 -0.51
CA GLY A 415 -64.49 -20.09 -1.67
C GLY A 415 -64.33 -21.40 -2.39
N GLU A 416 -65.41 -22.18 -2.42
CA GLU A 416 -65.56 -23.42 -3.20
C GLU A 416 -65.02 -24.70 -2.55
N ASN A 417 -65.69 -25.14 -1.48
CA ASN A 417 -66.03 -26.56 -1.32
C ASN A 417 -67.15 -26.76 -0.29
N ALA A 418 -68.38 -26.48 -0.72
CA ALA A 418 -69.56 -27.06 -0.09
C ALA A 418 -70.59 -27.35 -1.17
N GLU A 419 -70.35 -28.39 -1.97
CA GLU A 419 -71.41 -28.96 -2.78
C GLU A 419 -72.59 -29.33 -1.87
N ASN A 420 -73.77 -28.77 -2.20
CA ASN A 420 -75.10 -29.04 -1.64
C ASN A 420 -75.55 -28.40 -0.31
N THR A 421 -74.91 -27.34 0.20
CA THR A 421 -75.52 -26.52 1.29
C THR A 421 -75.93 -25.12 0.87
N THR A 422 -77.25 -24.83 0.89
CA THR A 422 -77.83 -23.52 0.57
C THR A 422 -78.43 -22.86 1.81
N LEU A 423 -78.20 -21.56 1.97
CA LEU A 423 -78.80 -20.72 3.02
C LEU A 423 -79.67 -19.65 2.36
N ASN A 424 -80.97 -19.61 2.63
CA ASN A 424 -81.90 -18.59 2.13
C ASN A 424 -82.54 -17.81 3.29
N ILE A 425 -82.76 -16.52 3.08
CA ILE A 425 -83.30 -15.60 4.10
C ILE A 425 -84.43 -14.78 3.49
N TYR A 426 -85.62 -14.84 4.09
CA TYR A 426 -86.78 -14.10 3.57
C TYR A 426 -87.82 -13.73 4.66
N PRO A 427 -88.46 -12.55 4.55
CA PRO A 427 -88.17 -11.50 3.58
C PRO A 427 -86.86 -10.77 3.92
N ASN A 428 -86.13 -10.34 2.89
CA ASN A 428 -84.97 -9.47 3.03
C ASN A 428 -85.10 -8.34 1.98
N PRO A 429 -85.36 -7.09 2.37
CA PRO A 429 -85.40 -6.55 3.75
C PRO A 429 -86.54 -7.10 4.63
N SER A 430 -86.31 -7.11 5.96
CA SER A 430 -87.23 -7.59 7.00
C SER A 430 -87.69 -6.45 7.92
N LYS A 431 -88.92 -6.54 8.44
CA LYS A 431 -89.44 -5.60 9.47
C LYS A 431 -89.11 -5.99 10.92
N GLY A 432 -88.15 -6.90 11.11
CA GLY A 432 -87.75 -7.40 12.42
C GLY A 432 -87.85 -8.91 12.52
N ILE A 433 -88.77 -9.54 11.80
CA ILE A 433 -88.92 -11.01 11.75
C ILE A 433 -88.55 -11.51 10.35
N PHE A 434 -87.68 -12.53 10.26
CA PHE A 434 -87.32 -13.19 9.00
C PHE A 434 -87.16 -14.69 9.19
N ASN A 435 -87.40 -15.44 8.11
CA ASN A 435 -87.22 -16.89 8.07
C ASN A 435 -85.87 -17.23 7.46
N LEU A 436 -85.25 -18.26 8.02
CA LEU A 436 -84.07 -18.94 7.51
C LEU A 436 -84.51 -20.27 6.92
N ASP A 437 -83.98 -20.60 5.75
CA ASP A 437 -84.17 -21.88 5.08
C ASP A 437 -82.80 -22.42 4.67
N ILE A 438 -82.31 -23.38 5.43
CA ILE A 438 -81.01 -24.01 5.22
C ILE A 438 -81.26 -25.40 4.65
N SER A 439 -80.81 -25.67 3.44
CA SER A 439 -80.88 -27.01 2.85
C SER A 439 -79.48 -27.61 2.75
N SER A 440 -79.29 -28.80 3.30
CA SER A 440 -78.02 -29.54 3.32
C SER A 440 -78.29 -31.04 3.32
N GLU A 441 -77.50 -31.84 2.60
CA GLU A 441 -77.60 -33.30 2.69
C GLU A 441 -77.27 -33.80 4.10
N LYS A 442 -76.25 -33.21 4.74
CA LYS A 442 -75.85 -33.50 6.11
C LYS A 442 -74.97 -32.37 6.66
N LEU A 443 -75.48 -31.64 7.65
CA LEU A 443 -74.71 -30.70 8.46
C LEU A 443 -74.99 -31.00 9.94
N ASN A 444 -74.03 -31.61 10.62
CA ASN A 444 -74.17 -31.95 12.03
C ASN A 444 -73.61 -30.84 12.91
N ASN A 445 -74.16 -30.70 14.12
CA ASN A 445 -73.67 -29.79 15.16
C ASN A 445 -73.44 -28.33 14.69
N ALA A 446 -74.33 -27.82 13.83
CA ALA A 446 -74.20 -26.49 13.26
C ALA A 446 -74.56 -25.39 14.27
N ASP A 447 -73.77 -24.32 14.22
CA ASP A 447 -73.99 -23.08 14.96
C ASP A 447 -74.58 -22.02 14.05
N LEU A 448 -75.72 -21.47 14.46
CA LEU A 448 -76.39 -20.34 13.84
C LEU A 448 -76.19 -19.09 14.69
N LYS A 449 -75.57 -18.06 14.13
CA LYS A 449 -75.36 -16.76 14.77
C LYS A 449 -75.94 -15.65 13.92
N VAL A 450 -76.49 -14.62 14.55
CA VAL A 450 -76.76 -13.34 13.91
C VAL A 450 -75.96 -12.27 14.63
N ILE A 451 -75.15 -11.52 13.88
CA ILE A 451 -74.36 -10.40 14.40
C ILE A 451 -74.81 -9.08 13.76
N ASP A 452 -74.69 -7.98 14.50
CA ASP A 452 -74.84 -6.64 13.93
C ASP A 452 -73.57 -6.20 13.17
N ALA A 453 -73.62 -5.01 12.55
CA ALA A 453 -72.50 -4.45 11.79
C ALA A 453 -71.24 -4.16 12.62
N LEU A 454 -71.33 -4.15 13.95
CA LEU A 454 -70.20 -3.99 14.87
C LEU A 454 -69.68 -5.34 15.39
N GLY A 455 -70.23 -6.46 14.91
CA GLY A 455 -69.84 -7.80 15.31
C GLY A 455 -70.50 -8.31 16.59
N LYS A 456 -71.44 -7.56 17.18
CA LYS A 456 -72.15 -8.00 18.39
C LYS A 456 -73.17 -9.08 18.04
N VAL A 457 -73.11 -10.21 18.74
CA VAL A 457 -74.09 -11.31 18.63
C VAL A 457 -75.44 -10.85 19.18
N VAL A 458 -76.46 -10.91 18.32
CA VAL A 458 -77.86 -10.56 18.65
C VAL A 458 -78.79 -11.76 18.65
N TYR A 459 -78.34 -12.89 18.09
CA TYR A 459 -79.02 -14.18 18.16
C TYR A 459 -77.97 -15.30 18.06
N GLU A 460 -78.14 -16.37 18.80
CA GLU A 460 -77.28 -17.55 18.72
C GLU A 460 -78.07 -18.82 19.04
N GLN A 461 -77.80 -19.87 18.26
CA GLN A 461 -78.27 -21.23 18.51
C GLN A 461 -77.16 -22.21 18.10
N GLN A 462 -76.81 -23.12 18.98
CA GLN A 462 -75.75 -24.10 18.76
C GLN A 462 -76.32 -25.52 18.61
N GLY A 463 -75.54 -26.42 18.01
CA GLY A 463 -75.84 -27.85 17.96
C GLY A 463 -77.01 -28.25 17.05
N ILE A 464 -77.23 -27.51 15.96
CA ILE A 464 -78.30 -27.79 14.99
C ILE A 464 -77.86 -28.92 14.05
N ASN A 465 -78.63 -30.01 14.01
CA ASN A 465 -78.42 -31.08 13.02
C ASN A 465 -79.39 -30.90 11.85
N ILE A 466 -78.86 -30.74 10.63
CA ILE A 466 -79.60 -30.52 9.40
C ILE A 466 -79.40 -31.71 8.47
N GLN A 467 -80.48 -32.41 8.15
CA GLN A 467 -80.53 -33.47 7.14
C GLN A 467 -81.75 -33.19 6.25
N GLY A 468 -81.53 -32.72 5.03
CA GLY A 468 -82.58 -32.20 4.15
C GLY A 468 -82.75 -30.68 4.30
N SER A 469 -83.77 -30.23 5.04
CA SER A 469 -84.06 -28.80 5.22
C SER A 469 -84.28 -28.42 6.68
N TYR A 470 -83.70 -27.31 7.11
CA TYR A 470 -83.93 -26.70 8.41
C TYR A 470 -84.52 -25.30 8.22
N LYS A 471 -85.67 -25.06 8.86
CA LYS A 471 -86.35 -23.77 8.83
C LYS A 471 -86.49 -23.20 10.22
N SER A 472 -86.14 -21.93 10.38
CA SER A 472 -86.27 -21.21 11.65
C SER A 472 -86.73 -19.77 11.41
N SER A 473 -87.57 -19.26 12.30
CA SER A 473 -88.00 -17.86 12.29
C SER A 473 -87.20 -17.10 13.35
N ILE A 474 -86.48 -16.07 12.93
CA ILE A 474 -85.69 -15.21 13.80
C ILE A 474 -86.44 -13.90 14.02
N ASP A 475 -86.65 -13.55 15.29
CA ASP A 475 -87.28 -12.29 15.71
C ASP A 475 -86.24 -11.35 16.31
N LEU A 476 -85.91 -10.31 15.54
CA LEU A 476 -85.08 -9.17 15.91
C LEU A 476 -85.90 -7.87 15.94
N SER A 477 -87.21 -7.93 16.19
CA SER A 477 -88.09 -6.75 16.19
C SER A 477 -87.68 -5.70 17.22
N ASN A 478 -86.96 -6.10 18.26
CA ASN A 478 -86.44 -5.21 19.30
C ASN A 478 -85.04 -4.65 18.98
N ASN A 479 -84.40 -5.07 17.89
CA ASN A 479 -83.08 -4.61 17.48
C ASN A 479 -83.18 -3.34 16.59
N PRO A 480 -82.14 -2.50 16.54
CA PRO A 480 -82.12 -1.30 15.69
C PRO A 480 -82.29 -1.62 14.19
N GLN A 481 -82.73 -0.63 13.41
CA GLN A 481 -82.70 -0.70 11.96
C GLN A 481 -81.23 -0.77 11.50
N GLY A 482 -80.90 -1.67 10.57
CA GLY A 482 -79.51 -1.81 10.12
C GLY A 482 -79.21 -3.08 9.36
N ILE A 483 -77.93 -3.28 9.12
CA ILE A 483 -77.38 -4.48 8.49
C ILE A 483 -77.04 -5.49 9.59
N TYR A 484 -77.46 -6.73 9.36
CA TYR A 484 -77.10 -7.87 10.18
C TYR A 484 -76.51 -8.98 9.29
N PHE A 485 -75.63 -9.79 9.86
CA PHE A 485 -75.04 -10.93 9.19
C PHE A 485 -75.48 -12.22 9.89
N VAL A 486 -76.14 -13.09 9.15
CA VAL A 486 -76.50 -14.43 9.56
C VAL A 486 -75.36 -15.36 9.17
N ILE A 487 -74.77 -16.02 10.17
CA ILE A 487 -73.64 -16.91 10.04
C ILE A 487 -74.11 -18.31 10.40
N VAL A 488 -73.88 -19.27 9.52
CA VAL A 488 -74.07 -20.70 9.79
C VAL A 488 -72.71 -21.35 9.70
N SER A 489 -72.26 -22.03 10.76
CA SER A 489 -71.00 -22.75 10.80
C SER A 489 -71.17 -24.18 11.28
N GLY A 490 -70.49 -25.13 10.67
CA GLY A 490 -70.30 -26.50 11.17
C GLY A 490 -68.81 -26.86 11.12
N ASP A 491 -68.47 -28.13 11.35
CA ASP A 491 -67.07 -28.60 11.47
C ASP A 491 -66.19 -28.15 10.29
N ASP A 492 -66.68 -28.28 9.05
CA ASP A 492 -65.97 -27.89 7.81
C ASP A 492 -66.79 -26.93 6.92
N TYR A 493 -67.81 -26.27 7.48
CA TYR A 493 -68.69 -25.37 6.72
C TYR A 493 -68.80 -24.02 7.40
N ARG A 494 -68.71 -22.94 6.62
CA ARG A 494 -69.10 -21.61 7.09
C ARG A 494 -69.75 -20.82 5.97
N SER A 495 -70.96 -20.34 6.21
CA SER A 495 -71.66 -19.44 5.28
C SER A 495 -72.14 -18.20 6.01
N VAL A 496 -72.05 -17.07 5.32
CA VAL A 496 -72.48 -15.77 5.82
C VAL A 496 -73.44 -15.15 4.82
N LYS A 497 -74.64 -14.78 5.26
CA LYS A 497 -75.59 -13.99 4.47
C LYS A 497 -76.02 -12.73 5.19
N LYS A 498 -76.17 -11.67 4.41
CA LYS A 498 -76.59 -10.36 4.89
C LYS A 498 -78.11 -10.26 4.93
N VAL A 499 -78.68 -9.73 6.02
CA VAL A 499 -80.09 -9.36 6.13
C VAL A 499 -80.21 -7.88 6.51
N PHE A 500 -81.12 -7.18 5.85
CA PHE A 500 -81.43 -5.78 6.13
C PHE A 500 -82.69 -5.72 7.00
N LEU A 501 -82.58 -5.15 8.19
CA LEU A 501 -83.74 -4.76 8.98
C LEU A 501 -84.15 -3.34 8.59
N GLN A 502 -85.43 -3.16 8.23
CA GLN A 502 -86.09 -1.91 7.87
C GLN A 502 -87.46 -1.88 8.57
N LYS A 503 -87.64 -1.06 9.60
CA LYS A 503 -88.89 -0.99 10.39
C LYS A 503 -89.95 -0.16 9.69
#